data_AF-J1SZM9-F1
#
_entry.id   AF-J1SZM9-F1
#
_cell.length_a   1.000
_cell.length_b   1.000
_cell.length_c   1.000
_cell.angle_alpha   90.00
_cell.angle_beta   90.00
_cell.angle_gamma   90.00
#
_symmetry.space_group_name_H-M   'P 1'
#
loop_
_entity.id
_entity.type
_entity.pdbx_description
1 polymer ?
#
loop_
_entity_poly.entity_id
_entity_poly.type
_entity_poly.pdbx_seq_one_letter_code
_entity_poly.pdbx_strand_id
1 'polypeptide(L)'
;MMREAKEEIGLTPLRFRKVAEHLEQVTTYHLFLVSEWQGGDPVLLGDEHTAMRWVTPGEAEALGDMGHPQWCSIFRELHEKSLLGDMR
;
A
#
# COMPACT_ATOMS: atom_id res chain seq x y z
N MET A 1 0.24 5.48 -9.21
CA MET A 1 1.07 4.36 -8.69
C MET A 1 2.54 4.51 -9.10
N MET A 2 2.96 4.26 -10.35
CA MET A 2 4.41 4.35 -10.69
C MET A 2 5.03 5.73 -10.44
N ARG A 3 4.33 6.80 -10.83
CA ARG A 3 4.75 8.18 -10.55
C ARG A 3 4.81 8.45 -9.05
N GLU A 4 3.70 8.21 -8.34
CA GLU A 4 3.61 8.42 -6.88
C GLU A 4 4.70 7.66 -6.09
N ALA A 5 4.94 6.38 -6.38
CA ALA A 5 5.99 5.61 -5.69
C ALA A 5 7.39 6.23 -5.87
N LYS A 6 7.64 6.86 -7.02
CA LYS A 6 8.90 7.55 -7.30
C LYS A 6 8.96 8.91 -6.61
N GLU A 7 7.86 9.64 -6.60
CA GLU A 7 7.78 11.01 -6.08
C GLU A 7 7.68 11.07 -4.56
N GLU A 8 7.01 10.11 -3.92
CA GLU A 8 6.78 10.10 -2.46
C GLU A 8 7.81 9.27 -1.71
N ILE A 9 8.28 8.14 -2.28
CA ILE A 9 9.15 7.20 -1.58
C ILE A 9 10.44 6.80 -2.32
N GLY A 10 10.70 7.41 -3.48
CA GLY A 10 11.92 7.19 -4.27
C GLY A 10 12.02 5.83 -4.97
N LEU A 11 10.95 5.04 -4.98
CA LEU A 11 10.96 3.70 -5.53
C LEU A 11 10.48 3.66 -6.99
N THR A 12 11.11 2.81 -7.79
CA THR A 12 10.63 2.48 -9.15
C THR A 12 10.11 1.04 -9.16
N PRO A 13 8.78 0.83 -9.14
CA PRO A 13 8.18 -0.50 -9.23
C PRO A 13 8.62 -1.25 -10.49
N LEU A 14 9.03 -2.51 -10.35
CA LEU A 14 9.40 -3.42 -11.45
C LEU A 14 8.39 -4.54 -11.66
N ARG A 15 7.93 -5.15 -10.55
CA ARG A 15 6.91 -6.19 -10.57
C ARG A 15 5.76 -5.76 -9.67
N PHE A 16 4.58 -5.64 -10.27
CA PHE A 16 3.38 -5.28 -9.56
C PHE A 16 2.14 -5.91 -10.19
N ARG A 17 1.11 -6.15 -9.37
CA ARG A 17 -0.19 -6.62 -9.82
C ARG A 17 -1.30 -5.89 -9.08
N LYS A 18 -2.42 -5.63 -9.77
CA LYS A 18 -3.63 -5.12 -9.13
C LYS A 18 -4.19 -6.20 -8.20
N VAL A 19 -4.51 -5.84 -6.97
CA VAL A 19 -5.04 -6.76 -5.95
C VAL A 19 -6.46 -6.42 -5.52
N ALA A 20 -6.86 -5.16 -5.66
CA ALA A 20 -8.19 -4.70 -5.37
C ALA A 20 -8.53 -3.45 -6.18
N GLU A 21 -9.83 -3.19 -6.27
CA GLU A 21 -10.40 -1.92 -6.69
C GLU A 21 -11.45 -1.54 -5.67
N HIS A 22 -11.50 -0.28 -5.30
CA HIS A 22 -12.49 0.23 -4.38
C HIS A 22 -13.14 1.49 -4.93
N LEU A 23 -14.46 1.49 -5.00
CA LEU A 23 -15.24 2.65 -5.44
C LEU A 23 -15.72 3.45 -4.23
N GLU A 24 -15.42 4.73 -4.21
CA GLU A 24 -15.92 5.68 -3.24
C GLU A 24 -16.55 6.87 -3.95
N GLN A 25 -17.86 7.05 -3.78
CA GLN A 25 -18.62 8.09 -4.46
C GLN A 25 -18.40 8.06 -5.98
N VAL A 26 -17.56 8.95 -6.50
CA VAL A 26 -17.20 9.07 -7.92
C VAL A 26 -15.73 8.76 -8.19
N THR A 27 -14.99 8.35 -7.17
CA THR A 27 -13.55 8.07 -7.20
C THR A 27 -13.29 6.58 -7.08
N THR A 28 -12.48 6.05 -7.99
CA THR A 28 -12.06 4.64 -7.95
C THR A 28 -10.60 4.58 -7.51
N TYR A 29 -10.35 3.90 -6.38
CA TYR A 29 -9.01 3.58 -5.91
C TYR A 29 -8.57 2.24 -6.48
N HIS A 30 -7.39 2.21 -7.11
CA HIS A 30 -6.79 0.99 -7.62
C HIS A 30 -5.59 0.61 -6.77
N LEU A 31 -5.64 -0.58 -6.17
CA LEU A 31 -4.59 -1.06 -5.28
C LEU A 31 -3.69 -2.05 -5.99
N PHE A 32 -2.39 -1.85 -5.81
CA PHE A 32 -1.35 -2.67 -6.41
C PHE A 32 -0.43 -3.22 -5.33
N LEU A 33 -0.18 -4.53 -5.40
CA LEU A 33 0.93 -5.14 -4.68
C LEU A 33 2.18 -4.98 -5.54
N VAL A 34 3.19 -4.31 -5.00
CA VAL A 34 4.52 -4.19 -5.60
C VAL A 34 5.43 -5.18 -4.88
N SER A 35 6.01 -6.13 -5.61
CA SER A 35 6.85 -7.19 -5.05
C SER A 35 8.33 -7.08 -5.45
N GLU A 36 8.63 -6.29 -6.47
CA GLU A 36 10.01 -5.98 -6.87
C GLU A 36 10.09 -4.50 -7.29
N TRP A 37 11.17 -3.82 -6.92
CA TRP A 37 11.42 -2.41 -7.23
C TRP A 37 12.92 -2.08 -7.32
N GLN A 38 13.25 -0.92 -7.87
CA GLN A 38 14.57 -0.27 -7.78
C GLN A 38 14.50 0.97 -6.90
N GLY A 39 15.66 1.46 -6.44
CA GLY A 39 15.77 2.63 -5.55
C GLY A 39 16.35 2.29 -4.17
N GLY A 40 16.45 1.00 -3.84
CA GLY A 40 16.92 0.53 -2.54
C GLY A 40 15.80 0.53 -1.51
N ASP A 41 16.12 1.02 -0.30
CA ASP A 41 15.14 1.21 0.75
C ASP A 41 14.28 2.47 0.49
N PRO A 42 12.97 2.43 0.79
CA PRO A 42 12.13 3.60 0.62
C PRO A 42 12.59 4.72 1.55
N VAL A 43 12.51 5.96 1.06
CA VAL A 43 12.79 7.18 1.83
C VAL A 43 11.67 8.18 1.61
N LEU A 44 11.22 8.88 2.65
CA LEU A 44 10.21 9.93 2.45
C LEU A 44 10.78 11.06 1.60
N LEU A 45 10.07 11.40 0.53
CA LEU A 45 10.34 12.51 -0.35
C LEU A 45 9.17 13.51 -0.28
N GLY A 46 9.48 14.80 -0.31
CA GLY A 46 8.49 15.87 -0.11
C GLY A 46 8.19 16.16 1.37
N ASP A 47 7.17 16.98 1.60
CA ASP A 47 6.74 17.46 2.92
C ASP A 47 5.32 17.03 3.30
N GLU A 48 4.66 16.21 2.47
CA GLU A 48 3.33 15.66 2.72
C GLU A 48 3.31 14.63 3.87
N HIS A 49 4.46 13.99 4.14
CA HIS A 49 4.60 12.94 5.16
C HIS A 49 5.72 13.24 6.16
N THR A 50 5.50 12.85 7.41
CA THR A 50 6.44 13.12 8.52
C THR A 50 7.19 11.88 9.01
N ALA A 51 6.65 10.67 8.78
CA ALA A 51 7.24 9.42 9.21
C ALA A 51 6.81 8.26 8.30
N MET A 52 7.70 7.26 8.17
CA MET A 52 7.45 6.04 7.41
C MET A 52 8.03 4.83 8.15
N ARG A 53 7.32 3.72 8.09
CA ARG A 53 7.75 2.43 8.64
C ARG A 53 7.16 1.28 7.87
N TRP A 54 7.86 0.16 7.88
CA TRP A 54 7.29 -1.12 7.48
C TRP A 54 6.34 -1.63 8.56
N VAL A 55 5.21 -2.17 8.15
CA VAL A 55 4.21 -2.81 9.02
C VAL A 55 3.70 -4.09 8.36
N THR A 56 3.31 -5.05 9.18
CA THR A 56 2.54 -6.21 8.75
C THR A 56 1.09 -5.81 8.44
N PRO A 57 0.35 -6.60 7.64
CA PRO A 57 -1.07 -6.35 7.41
C PRO A 57 -1.91 -6.25 8.70
N GLY A 58 -1.61 -7.07 9.71
CA GLY A 58 -2.29 -7.02 11.01
C GLY A 58 -1.98 -5.77 11.82
N GLU A 59 -0.71 -5.31 11.82
CA GLU A 59 -0.34 -4.02 12.43
C GLU A 59 -1.00 -2.85 11.70
N ALA A 60 -1.09 -2.91 10.36
CA ALA A 60 -1.80 -1.91 9.58
C ALA A 60 -3.30 -1.89 9.93
N GLU A 61 -3.97 -3.05 9.96
CA GLU A 61 -5.39 -3.12 10.35
C GLU A 61 -5.67 -2.50 11.73
N ALA A 62 -4.73 -2.66 12.68
CA ALA A 62 -4.86 -2.15 14.04
C ALA A 62 -4.68 -0.61 14.15
N LEU A 63 -4.21 0.07 13.09
CA LEU A 63 -4.14 1.53 13.07
C LEU A 63 -5.56 2.08 12.92
N GLY A 64 -6.19 2.44 14.04
CA GLY A 64 -7.54 3.01 14.06
C GLY A 64 -7.66 4.39 13.43
N ASP A 65 -6.55 5.09 13.23
CA ASP A 65 -6.46 6.44 12.64
C ASP A 65 -5.79 6.41 11.27
N MET A 66 -6.43 5.72 10.32
CA MET A 66 -5.99 5.71 8.93
C MET A 66 -6.44 6.96 8.21
N GLY A 67 -5.60 7.47 7.30
CA GLY A 67 -5.96 8.55 6.39
C GLY A 67 -7.18 8.27 5.50
N HIS A 68 -7.62 7.01 5.44
CA HIS A 68 -8.93 6.63 4.93
C HIS A 68 -9.52 5.43 5.69
N PRO A 69 -10.77 5.49 6.18
CA PRO A 69 -11.38 4.39 6.94
C PRO A 69 -11.43 3.05 6.19
N GLN A 70 -11.50 3.09 4.86
CA GLN A 70 -11.58 1.90 4.00
C GLN A 70 -10.25 1.16 3.87
N TRP A 71 -9.11 1.78 4.24
CA TRP A 71 -7.84 1.07 4.24
C TRP A 71 -7.84 -0.09 5.23
N CYS A 72 -8.54 0.04 6.36
CA CYS A 72 -8.63 -1.03 7.36
C CYS A 72 -9.31 -2.29 6.80
N SER A 73 -10.37 -2.16 5.99
CA SER A 73 -11.01 -3.32 5.35
C SER A 73 -10.10 -3.99 4.34
N ILE A 74 -9.34 -3.20 3.58
CA ILE A 74 -8.38 -3.71 2.60
C ILE A 74 -7.25 -4.49 3.29
N PHE A 75 -6.66 -3.95 4.36
CA PHE A 75 -5.59 -4.63 5.08
C PHE A 75 -6.07 -5.92 5.75
N ARG A 76 -7.32 -5.96 6.23
CA ARG A 76 -7.95 -7.20 6.71
C ARG A 76 -8.04 -8.25 5.61
N GLU A 77 -8.56 -7.90 4.43
CA GLU A 77 -8.65 -8.85 3.31
C GLU A 77 -7.27 -9.35 2.87
N LEU A 78 -6.27 -8.47 2.84
CA LEU A 78 -4.89 -8.85 2.53
C LEU A 78 -4.30 -9.76 3.61
N HIS A 79 -4.58 -9.47 4.89
CA HIS A 79 -4.16 -10.31 6.00
C HIS A 79 -4.76 -11.72 5.89
N GLU A 80 -6.06 -11.84 5.64
CA GLU A 80 -6.75 -13.12 5.43
C GLU A 80 -6.16 -13.91 4.25
N LYS A 81 -5.91 -13.23 3.11
CA LYS A 81 -5.27 -13.84 1.92
C LYS A 81 -3.83 -14.27 2.18
N SER A 82 -3.09 -13.52 3.00
CA SER A 82 -1.74 -13.87 3.43
C SER A 82 -1.72 -15.15 4.26
N LEU A 83 -2.66 -15.28 5.20
CA LEU A 83 -2.83 -16.48 6.03
C LEU A 83 -3.21 -17.73 5.21
N LEU A 84 -3.92 -17.55 4.10
CA LEU A 84 -4.31 -18.62 3.18
C LEU A 84 -3.20 -19.03 2.19
N GLY A 85 -2.09 -18.27 2.11
CA GLY A 85 -0.98 -18.55 1.19
C GLY A 85 -1.19 -18.05 -0.25
N ASP A 86 -2.28 -17.33 -0.51
CA ASP A 86 -2.71 -16.89 -1.85
C ASP A 86 -1.99 -15.62 -2.34
N MET A 87 -1.09 -15.05 -1.53
CA MET A 87 -0.34 -13.85 -1.87
C MET A 87 0.95 -14.08 -2.66
N ARG A 88 1.31 -15.33 -2.97
CA ARG A 88 2.54 -15.68 -3.73
C ARG A 88 2.49 -15.25 -5.19
#